data_AF-A0A6A1UKN7-F1
#
_entry.id   AF-A0A6A1UKN7-F1
#
_cell.length_a   1.000
_cell.length_b   1.000
_cell.length_c   1.000
_cell.angle_alpha   90.00
_cell.angle_beta   90.00
_cell.angle_gamma   90.00
#
_symmetry.space_group_name_H-M   'P 1'
#
loop_
_entity.id
_entity.type
_entity.pdbx_description
1 polymer ?
#
loop_
_entity_poly.entity_id
_entity_poly.type
_entity_poly.pdbx_seq_one_letter_code
_entity_poly.pdbx_strand_id
1 'polypeptide(L)'
;MRRESPINVDRRHKEEFPLWFRNRSAINKQNRAKLKIVHTLGARSFQHARALLEKMEALQLQHESEGKSYTKVEIFAEVLGTKAGYVRGLGRSVRASVKRSDMEQTMREHLQMMEEQQRKKDEELMQMMVEQQGKKTKSTEDDGGATKDLVEQQEQRMQLMAEQMREQLVEQIRQLQSRSTPKRKFG
;
A
#
# COMPACT_ATOMS: atom_id res chain seq x y z
N MET A 1 8.19 -30.18 5.00
CA MET A 1 8.28 -28.92 5.79
C MET A 1 6.91 -28.64 6.41
N ARG A 2 6.75 -28.87 7.72
CA ARG A 2 5.49 -28.56 8.43
C ARG A 2 5.49 -27.07 8.79
N ARG A 3 4.42 -26.35 8.45
CA ARG A 3 4.24 -24.95 8.86
C ARG A 3 3.87 -24.92 10.34
N GLU A 4 4.70 -24.26 11.15
CA GLU A 4 4.39 -24.02 12.57
C GLU A 4 3.18 -23.08 12.69
N SER A 5 2.27 -23.41 13.61
CA SER A 5 1.11 -22.57 13.90
C SER A 5 1.54 -21.35 14.73
N PRO A 6 0.98 -20.14 14.53
CA PRO A 6 1.46 -18.91 15.18
C PRO A 6 1.21 -18.85 16.69
N ILE A 7 0.51 -19.84 17.23
CA ILE A 7 0.17 -19.92 18.63
C ILE A 7 1.19 -20.85 19.28
N ASN A 8 2.30 -20.26 19.71
CA ASN A 8 3.30 -20.93 20.52
C ASN A 8 2.68 -21.25 21.90
N VAL A 9 2.04 -22.42 21.99
CA VAL A 9 1.55 -23.02 23.24
C VAL A 9 2.60 -24.00 23.79
N ASP A 10 3.86 -23.58 23.93
CA ASP A 10 4.71 -24.21 24.96
C ASP A 10 5.96 -23.39 25.29
N ARG A 11 5.94 -22.63 26.40
CA ARG A 11 7.10 -22.41 27.31
C ARG A 11 6.90 -21.40 28.45
N ARG A 12 5.72 -21.19 29.03
CA ARG A 12 5.63 -20.49 30.33
C ARG A 12 4.69 -21.18 31.31
N HIS A 13 5.36 -21.88 32.21
CA HIS A 13 5.08 -22.09 33.62
C HIS A 13 3.66 -22.52 34.04
N LYS A 14 3.63 -23.74 34.57
CA LYS A 14 2.50 -24.43 35.21
C LYS A 14 1.89 -23.69 36.43
N GLU A 15 2.38 -22.50 36.77
CA GLU A 15 1.85 -21.65 37.86
C GLU A 15 1.17 -20.35 37.38
N GLU A 16 1.41 -19.90 36.14
CA GLU A 16 0.80 -18.66 35.61
C GLU A 16 -0.54 -18.90 34.89
N PHE A 17 -0.79 -20.12 34.43
CA PHE A 17 -2.00 -20.48 33.68
C PHE A 17 -3.31 -20.23 34.47
N PRO A 18 -3.40 -20.57 35.78
CA PRO A 18 -4.61 -20.30 36.57
C PRO A 18 -4.83 -18.79 36.79
N LEU A 19 -3.76 -18.03 36.99
CA LEU A 19 -3.81 -16.59 37.26
C LEU A 19 -4.18 -15.80 36.01
N TRP A 20 -3.62 -16.14 34.86
CA TRP A 20 -3.99 -15.53 33.58
C TRP A 20 -5.47 -15.72 33.24
N PHE A 21 -5.99 -16.93 33.43
CA PHE A 21 -7.40 -17.23 33.20
C PHE A 21 -8.31 -16.47 34.18
N ARG A 22 -7.93 -16.41 35.46
CA ARG A 22 -8.65 -15.62 36.48
C ARG A 22 -8.67 -14.14 36.15
N ASN A 23 -7.53 -13.57 35.74
CA ASN A 23 -7.42 -12.16 35.35
C ASN A 23 -8.28 -11.84 34.12
N ARG A 24 -8.21 -12.67 33.06
CA ARG A 24 -9.09 -12.50 31.88
C ARG A 24 -10.57 -12.66 32.21
N SER A 25 -10.92 -13.61 33.08
CA SER A 25 -12.31 -13.81 33.53
C SER A 25 -12.83 -12.62 34.33
N ALA A 26 -12.01 -12.05 35.22
CA ALA A 26 -12.34 -10.86 35.99
C ALA A 26 -12.58 -9.63 35.08
N ILE A 27 -11.70 -9.40 34.11
CA ILE A 27 -11.84 -8.34 33.09
C ILE A 27 -13.12 -8.54 32.27
N ASN A 28 -13.39 -9.76 31.80
CA ASN A 28 -14.59 -10.06 31.04
C ASN A 28 -15.88 -9.84 31.86
N LYS A 29 -15.86 -10.15 33.17
CA LYS A 29 -16.99 -9.89 34.07
C LYS A 29 -17.23 -8.38 34.26
N GLN A 30 -16.18 -7.60 34.46
CA GLN A 30 -16.27 -6.13 34.53
C GLN A 30 -16.77 -5.52 33.22
N ASN A 31 -16.31 -6.01 32.07
CA ASN A 31 -16.78 -5.56 30.77
C ASN A 31 -18.25 -5.91 30.54
N ARG A 32 -18.69 -7.10 30.97
CA ARG A 32 -20.09 -7.52 30.91
C ARG A 32 -21.02 -6.64 31.75
N ALA A 33 -20.57 -6.19 32.92
CA ALA A 33 -21.32 -5.27 33.78
C ALA A 33 -21.51 -3.86 33.17
N LYS A 34 -20.63 -3.47 32.24
CA LYS A 34 -20.71 -2.18 31.53
C LYS A 34 -21.62 -2.21 30.29
N LEU A 35 -22.08 -3.38 29.87
CA LEU A 35 -22.95 -3.52 28.71
C LEU A 35 -24.38 -3.06 29.07
N LYS A 36 -24.90 -2.08 28.32
CA LYS A 36 -26.29 -1.61 28.45
C LYS A 36 -27.31 -2.60 27.88
N ILE A 37 -26.86 -3.53 27.04
CA ILE A 37 -27.69 -4.55 26.39
C ILE A 37 -27.29 -5.90 26.96
N VAL A 38 -28.24 -6.59 27.59
CA VAL A 38 -28.05 -7.96 28.06
C VAL A 38 -28.08 -8.89 26.85
N HIS A 39 -26.94 -9.47 26.49
CA HIS A 39 -26.92 -10.53 25.48
C HIS A 39 -27.51 -11.81 26.08
N THR A 40 -28.69 -12.22 25.62
CA THR A 40 -29.38 -13.47 26.01
C THR A 40 -28.92 -14.67 25.19
N LEU A 41 -28.32 -14.40 24.04
CA LEU A 41 -27.85 -15.41 23.11
C LEU A 41 -26.53 -15.98 23.63
N GLY A 42 -26.62 -17.01 24.48
CA GLY A 42 -25.46 -17.69 25.09
C GLY A 42 -24.49 -18.30 24.07
N ALA A 43 -23.46 -19.02 24.55
CA ALA A 43 -22.33 -19.54 23.74
C ALA A 43 -22.73 -20.28 22.46
N ARG A 44 -23.91 -20.93 22.44
CA ARG A 44 -24.46 -21.62 21.27
C ARG A 44 -24.71 -20.69 20.08
N SER A 45 -25.10 -19.44 20.32
CA SER A 45 -25.32 -18.46 19.26
C SER A 45 -24.01 -18.04 18.59
N PHE A 46 -22.96 -17.85 19.39
CA PHE A 46 -21.63 -17.53 18.91
C PHE A 46 -21.03 -18.69 18.12
N GLN A 47 -21.16 -19.92 18.63
CA GLN A 47 -20.75 -21.13 17.92
C GLN A 47 -21.49 -21.28 16.59
N HIS A 48 -22.80 -21.00 16.58
CA HIS A 48 -23.59 -21.04 15.35
C HIS A 48 -23.13 -19.99 14.34
N ALA A 49 -22.89 -18.74 14.78
CA ALA A 49 -22.35 -17.69 13.91
C ALA A 49 -20.97 -18.05 13.33
N ARG A 50 -20.10 -18.66 14.14
CA ARG A 50 -18.80 -19.19 13.68
C ARG A 50 -18.96 -20.26 12.61
N ALA A 51 -19.82 -21.24 12.86
CA ALA A 51 -20.08 -22.32 11.91
C ALA A 51 -20.66 -21.79 10.57
N LEU A 52 -21.47 -20.74 10.61
CA LEU A 52 -21.98 -20.09 9.39
C LEU A 52 -20.86 -19.38 8.61
N LEU A 53 -19.94 -18.71 9.30
CA LEU A 53 -18.79 -18.07 8.66
C LEU A 53 -17.84 -19.09 8.02
N GLU A 54 -17.52 -20.17 8.73
CA GLU A 54 -16.68 -21.26 8.20
C GLU A 54 -17.30 -21.89 6.94
N LYS A 55 -18.63 -22.04 6.90
CA LYS A 55 -19.33 -22.51 5.70
C LYS A 55 -19.23 -21.54 4.52
N MET A 56 -19.31 -20.23 4.76
CA MET A 56 -19.14 -19.23 3.69
C MET A 56 -17.74 -19.28 3.10
N GLU A 57 -16.71 -19.40 3.95
CA GLU A 57 -15.31 -19.48 3.53
C GLU A 57 -15.03 -20.76 2.74
N ALA A 58 -15.57 -21.90 3.19
CA ALA A 58 -15.43 -23.17 2.48
C ALA A 58 -16.06 -23.13 1.08
N LEU A 59 -17.26 -22.55 0.95
CA LEU A 59 -17.92 -22.40 -0.35
C LEU A 59 -17.15 -21.48 -1.28
N GLN A 60 -16.58 -20.39 -0.76
CA GLN A 60 -15.76 -19.48 -1.56
C GLN A 60 -14.54 -20.20 -2.15
N LEU A 61 -13.84 -21.00 -1.33
CA LEU A 61 -12.67 -21.77 -1.77
C LEU A 61 -13.02 -22.87 -2.79
N GLN A 62 -14.13 -23.59 -2.58
CA GLN A 62 -14.61 -24.57 -3.56
C GLN A 62 -14.90 -23.91 -4.91
N HIS A 63 -15.51 -22.74 -4.89
CA HIS A 63 -15.91 -22.06 -6.11
C HIS A 63 -14.74 -21.49 -6.91
N GLU A 64 -13.72 -20.96 -6.21
CA GLU A 64 -12.46 -20.56 -6.81
C GLU A 64 -11.76 -21.74 -7.51
N SER A 65 -11.91 -22.97 -6.98
CA SER A 65 -11.38 -24.18 -7.62
C SER A 65 -12.19 -24.67 -8.82
N GLU A 66 -13.50 -24.35 -8.89
CA GLU A 66 -14.39 -24.69 -10.01
C GLU A 66 -14.38 -23.65 -11.14
N GLY A 67 -13.63 -22.55 -10.99
CA GLY A 67 -13.49 -21.50 -12.01
C GLY A 67 -14.76 -20.67 -12.24
N LYS A 68 -15.74 -20.78 -11.35
CA LYS A 68 -16.95 -19.98 -11.38
C LYS A 68 -16.75 -18.78 -10.43
N SER A 69 -17.43 -17.66 -10.63
CA SER A 69 -17.40 -16.50 -9.70
C SER A 69 -18.76 -16.26 -9.04
N TYR A 70 -18.93 -16.63 -7.77
CA TYR A 70 -20.13 -16.35 -7.01
C TYR A 70 -19.95 -14.97 -6.40
N THR A 71 -20.94 -14.12 -6.57
CA THR A 71 -21.04 -12.86 -5.86
C THR A 71 -21.28 -13.13 -4.38
N LYS A 72 -20.83 -12.22 -3.52
CA LYS A 72 -21.02 -12.31 -2.06
C LYS A 72 -22.48 -12.61 -1.68
N VAL A 73 -23.42 -12.10 -2.47
CA VAL A 73 -24.87 -12.29 -2.27
C VAL A 73 -25.30 -13.74 -2.46
N GLU A 74 -24.76 -14.43 -3.46
CA GLU A 74 -25.09 -15.83 -3.75
C GLU A 74 -24.57 -16.76 -2.65
N ILE A 75 -23.34 -16.52 -2.17
CA ILE A 75 -22.77 -17.26 -1.02
C ILE A 75 -23.62 -17.05 0.23
N PHE A 76 -24.05 -15.82 0.51
CA PHE A 76 -24.93 -15.55 1.64
C PHE A 76 -26.29 -16.23 1.50
N ALA A 77 -26.88 -16.22 0.30
CA ALA A 77 -28.16 -16.85 0.02
C ALA A 77 -28.10 -18.38 0.18
N GLU A 78 -26.99 -19.00 -0.20
CA GLU A 78 -26.78 -20.44 -0.04
C GLU A 78 -26.61 -20.82 1.44
N VAL A 79 -25.80 -20.08 2.20
CA VAL A 79 -25.47 -20.42 3.60
C VAL A 79 -26.60 -20.06 4.57
N LEU A 80 -27.21 -18.89 4.39
CA LEU A 80 -28.24 -18.36 5.31
C LEU A 80 -29.66 -18.64 4.81
N GLY A 81 -29.80 -19.14 3.58
CA GLY A 81 -31.06 -19.20 2.86
C GLY A 81 -31.47 -17.82 2.33
N THR A 82 -32.27 -17.82 1.26
CA THR A 82 -32.99 -16.60 0.87
C THR A 82 -34.09 -16.35 1.90
N LYS A 83 -33.98 -15.24 2.64
CA LYS A 83 -34.92 -14.80 3.68
C LYS A 83 -36.28 -14.35 3.09
N ALA A 84 -36.94 -15.16 2.27
CA ALA A 84 -38.28 -14.87 1.73
C ALA A 84 -39.34 -14.77 2.84
N GLY A 85 -39.08 -15.33 4.03
CA GLY A 85 -39.97 -15.30 5.20
C GLY A 85 -39.79 -14.13 6.16
N TYR A 86 -38.73 -13.32 6.04
CA TYR A 86 -38.50 -12.23 7.00
C TYR A 86 -39.40 -11.01 6.74
N VAL A 87 -39.90 -10.88 5.51
CA VAL A 87 -40.93 -9.91 5.14
C VAL A 87 -42.32 -10.36 5.62
N ARG A 88 -42.51 -11.66 5.88
CA ARG A 88 -43.79 -12.25 6.29
C ARG A 88 -44.22 -11.87 7.73
N GLY A 89 -43.36 -11.18 8.49
CA GLY A 89 -43.63 -10.72 9.86
C GLY A 89 -43.78 -9.20 10.03
N LEU A 90 -43.66 -8.39 8.97
CA LEU A 90 -43.72 -6.91 9.08
C LEU A 90 -45.15 -6.34 9.06
N GLY A 91 -46.16 -7.19 8.92
CA GLY A 91 -47.56 -6.78 8.80
C GLY A 91 -47.82 -5.90 7.56
N ARG A 92 -49.09 -5.70 7.21
CA ARG A 92 -49.50 -4.72 6.18
C ARG A 92 -49.31 -3.25 6.62
N SER A 93 -48.38 -2.97 7.55
CA SER A 93 -48.29 -1.68 8.24
C SER A 93 -47.02 -0.88 7.94
N VAL A 94 -45.99 -1.48 7.33
CA VAL A 94 -44.83 -0.70 6.87
C VAL A 94 -45.20 -0.01 5.55
N ARG A 95 -45.88 1.13 5.64
CA ARG A 95 -45.72 2.15 4.59
C ARG A 95 -44.28 2.62 4.66
N ALA A 96 -43.53 2.46 3.58
CA ALA A 96 -42.26 3.16 3.41
C ALA A 96 -42.55 4.67 3.41
N SER A 97 -42.50 5.29 4.58
CA SER A 97 -42.68 6.74 4.77
C SER A 97 -41.36 7.49 4.65
N VAL A 98 -40.29 6.83 4.20
CA VAL A 98 -39.07 7.50 3.73
C VAL A 98 -39.18 7.56 2.22
N LYS A 99 -39.24 8.77 1.66
CA LYS A 99 -39.28 8.94 0.22
C LYS A 99 -38.01 8.32 -0.34
N ARG A 100 -38.15 7.52 -1.39
CA ARG A 100 -37.02 6.88 -2.10
C ARG A 100 -35.92 7.90 -2.46
N SER A 101 -36.32 9.14 -2.73
CA SER A 101 -35.44 10.29 -2.94
C SER A 101 -34.46 10.56 -1.79
N ASP A 102 -34.90 10.40 -0.54
CA ASP A 102 -34.12 10.83 0.62
C ASP A 102 -32.98 9.82 0.87
N MET A 103 -33.25 8.52 0.71
CA MET A 103 -32.20 7.50 0.75
C MET A 103 -31.24 7.61 -0.45
N GLU A 104 -31.77 7.82 -1.66
CA GLU A 104 -30.93 8.01 -2.84
C GLU A 104 -30.01 9.23 -2.70
N GLN A 105 -30.50 10.31 -2.11
CA GLN A 105 -29.71 11.50 -1.80
C GLN A 105 -28.61 11.19 -0.77
N THR A 106 -28.92 10.52 0.34
CA THR A 106 -27.90 10.16 1.34
C THR A 106 -26.79 9.26 0.78
N MET A 107 -27.13 8.34 -0.14
CA MET A 107 -26.15 7.47 -0.79
C MET A 107 -25.26 8.25 -1.76
N ARG A 108 -25.83 9.21 -2.51
CA ARG A 108 -25.08 10.10 -3.39
C ARG A 108 -24.11 10.97 -2.59
N GLU A 109 -24.55 11.55 -1.49
CA GLU A 109 -23.72 12.37 -0.60
C GLU A 109 -22.59 11.54 0.03
N HIS A 110 -22.88 10.30 0.47
CA HIS A 110 -21.85 9.42 1.03
C HIS A 110 -20.80 9.01 -0.01
N LEU A 111 -21.22 8.73 -1.26
CA LEU A 111 -20.31 8.42 -2.36
C LEU A 111 -19.43 9.62 -2.73
N GLN A 112 -20.01 10.84 -2.76
CA GLN A 112 -19.26 12.08 -2.99
C GLN A 112 -18.22 12.31 -1.90
N MET A 113 -18.58 12.12 -0.63
CA MET A 113 -17.65 12.23 0.48
C MET A 113 -16.47 11.24 0.36
N MET A 114 -16.73 10.00 -0.06
CA MET A 114 -15.68 9.00 -0.29
C MET A 114 -14.76 9.39 -1.46
N GLU A 115 -15.31 9.92 -2.55
CA GLU A 115 -14.53 10.40 -3.69
C GLU A 115 -13.68 11.63 -3.33
N GLU A 116 -14.23 12.59 -2.59
CA GLU A 116 -13.49 13.76 -2.11
C GLU A 116 -12.35 13.38 -1.16
N GLN A 117 -12.56 12.40 -0.27
CA GLN A 117 -11.49 11.90 0.58
C GLN A 117 -10.39 11.23 -0.24
N GLN A 118 -10.74 10.52 -1.32
CA GLN A 118 -9.74 9.93 -2.20
C GLN A 118 -8.95 11.01 -2.94
N ARG A 119 -9.64 12.02 -3.50
CA ARG A 119 -9.00 13.17 -4.15
C ARG A 119 -8.07 13.94 -3.22
N LYS A 120 -8.48 14.19 -1.97
CA LYS A 120 -7.63 14.84 -0.96
C LYS A 120 -6.37 14.05 -0.67
N LYS A 121 -6.46 12.72 -0.54
CA LYS A 121 -5.28 11.86 -0.36
C LYS A 121 -4.34 11.92 -1.58
N ASP A 122 -4.90 11.94 -2.78
CA ASP A 122 -4.12 12.03 -4.02
C ASP A 122 -3.45 13.40 -4.18
N GLU A 123 -4.14 14.49 -3.80
CA GLU A 123 -3.59 15.86 -3.75
C GLU A 123 -2.50 16.01 -2.70
N GLU A 124 -2.69 15.45 -1.49
CA GLU A 124 -1.67 15.43 -0.43
C GLU A 124 -0.43 14.63 -0.88
N LEU A 125 -0.62 13.51 -1.57
CA LEU A 125 0.48 12.73 -2.15
C LEU A 125 1.23 13.55 -3.23
N MET A 126 0.49 14.28 -4.07
CA MET A 126 1.07 15.16 -5.08
C MET A 126 1.84 16.32 -4.45
N GLN A 127 1.30 16.95 -3.40
CA GLN A 127 2.00 18.00 -2.65
C GLN A 127 3.27 17.46 -1.98
N MET A 128 3.22 16.26 -1.39
CA MET A 128 4.40 15.63 -0.80
C MET A 128 5.49 15.34 -1.84
N MET A 129 5.11 14.88 -3.04
CA MET A 129 6.07 14.67 -4.14
C MET A 129 6.70 15.99 -4.62
N VAL A 130 5.90 17.05 -4.75
CA VAL A 130 6.39 18.39 -5.15
C VAL A 130 7.28 19.00 -4.07
N GLU A 131 6.93 18.89 -2.80
CA GLU A 131 7.72 19.41 -1.68
C GLU A 131 9.05 18.65 -1.52
N GLN A 132 9.06 17.33 -1.73
CA GLN A 132 10.30 16.56 -1.77
C GLN A 132 11.21 16.98 -2.95
N GLN A 133 10.64 17.34 -4.10
CA GLN A 133 11.41 17.89 -5.21
C GLN A 133 11.94 19.30 -4.93
N GLY A 134 11.13 20.16 -4.30
CA GLY A 134 11.54 21.51 -3.88
C GLY A 134 12.63 21.50 -2.79
N LYS A 135 12.59 20.51 -1.88
CA LYS A 135 13.66 20.29 -0.89
C LYS A 135 14.94 19.77 -1.54
N LYS A 136 14.83 18.88 -2.54
CA LYS A 136 15.98 18.47 -3.36
C LYS A 136 16.60 19.65 -4.11
N THR A 137 15.82 20.58 -4.67
CA THR A 137 16.41 21.76 -5.33
C THR A 137 17.06 22.73 -4.35
N LYS A 138 16.52 22.87 -3.13
CA LYS A 138 17.06 23.79 -2.11
C LYS A 138 18.28 23.27 -1.36
N SER A 139 18.43 21.94 -1.21
CA SER A 139 19.65 21.34 -0.64
C SER A 139 20.78 21.16 -1.67
N THR A 140 20.50 21.34 -2.97
CA THR A 140 21.52 21.23 -4.04
C THR A 140 22.20 22.57 -4.33
N GLU A 141 21.80 23.67 -3.69
CA GLU A 141 22.48 24.96 -3.85
C GLU A 141 23.66 25.14 -2.89
N ASP A 142 23.64 24.53 -1.69
CA ASP A 142 24.78 24.60 -0.75
C ASP A 142 25.86 23.52 -1.00
N ASP A 143 25.50 22.34 -1.53
CA ASP A 143 26.46 21.29 -1.93
C ASP A 143 26.78 21.29 -3.45
N GLY A 144 26.15 22.18 -4.21
CA GLY A 144 26.30 22.29 -5.66
C GLY A 144 27.56 23.00 -6.12
N GLY A 145 28.24 23.76 -5.25
CA GLY A 145 29.51 24.42 -5.56
C GLY A 145 30.64 23.40 -5.74
N ALA A 146 30.86 22.56 -4.72
CA ALA A 146 31.96 21.60 -4.72
C ALA A 146 31.85 20.54 -5.83
N THR A 147 30.63 20.15 -6.22
CA THR A 147 30.41 19.17 -7.29
C THR A 147 30.58 19.78 -8.69
N LYS A 148 30.21 21.04 -8.89
CA LYS A 148 30.48 21.77 -10.14
C LYS A 148 31.96 22.07 -10.31
N ASP A 149 32.65 22.49 -9.25
CA ASP A 149 34.10 22.75 -9.26
C ASP A 149 34.91 21.49 -9.61
N LEU A 150 34.49 20.31 -9.13
CA LEU A 150 35.14 19.03 -9.46
C LEU A 150 34.94 18.62 -10.93
N VAL A 151 33.74 18.82 -11.47
CA VAL A 151 33.45 18.54 -12.88
C VAL A 151 34.21 19.51 -13.77
N GLU A 152 34.23 20.80 -13.43
CA GLU A 152 34.97 21.81 -14.16
C GLU A 152 36.49 21.56 -14.10
N GLN A 153 37.01 21.14 -12.95
CA GLN A 153 38.41 20.72 -12.81
C GLN A 153 38.73 19.46 -13.65
N GLN A 154 37.81 18.50 -13.71
CA GLN A 154 37.96 17.30 -14.55
C GLN A 154 37.93 17.66 -16.05
N GLU A 155 37.06 18.60 -16.46
CA GLU A 155 36.98 19.10 -17.83
C GLU A 155 38.26 19.86 -18.23
N GLN A 156 38.76 20.76 -17.37
CA GLN A 156 40.02 21.46 -17.59
C GLN A 156 41.20 20.47 -17.74
N ARG A 157 41.21 19.40 -16.93
CA ARG A 157 42.21 18.33 -17.04
C ARG A 157 42.11 17.57 -18.37
N MET A 158 40.90 17.30 -18.86
CA MET A 158 40.71 16.69 -20.19
C MET A 158 41.16 17.61 -21.32
N GLN A 159 40.85 18.91 -21.23
CA GLN A 159 41.27 19.90 -22.23
C GLN A 159 42.79 20.00 -22.32
N LEU A 160 43.49 20.04 -21.17
CA LEU A 160 44.95 20.07 -21.14
C LEU A 160 45.55 18.83 -21.81
N MET A 161 45.02 17.64 -21.55
CA MET A 161 45.50 16.42 -22.22
C MET A 161 45.25 16.46 -23.73
N ALA A 162 44.09 16.97 -24.17
CA ALA A 162 43.79 17.13 -25.58
C ALA A 162 44.71 18.14 -26.27
N GLU A 163 45.05 19.24 -25.59
CA GLU A 163 45.96 20.27 -26.08
C GLU A 163 47.39 19.74 -26.18
N GLN A 164 47.87 19.00 -25.17
CA GLN A 164 49.17 18.32 -25.24
C GLN A 164 49.25 17.34 -26.41
N MET A 165 48.19 16.55 -26.66
CA MET A 165 48.16 15.65 -27.82
C MET A 165 48.16 16.43 -29.14
N ARG A 166 47.46 17.56 -29.22
CA ARG A 166 47.48 18.43 -30.40
C ARG A 166 48.85 19.03 -30.64
N GLU A 167 49.52 19.56 -29.62
CA GLU A 167 50.87 20.10 -29.75
C GLU A 167 51.87 19.03 -30.18
N GLN A 168 51.81 17.84 -29.58
CA GLN A 168 52.64 16.70 -30.02
C GLN A 168 52.41 16.37 -31.49
N LEU A 169 51.16 16.37 -31.94
CA LEU A 169 50.82 16.05 -33.33
C LEU A 169 51.27 17.15 -34.30
N VAL A 170 51.11 18.43 -33.91
CA VAL A 170 51.62 19.57 -34.67
C VAL A 170 53.14 19.54 -34.76
N GLU A 171 53.83 19.21 -33.68
CA GLU A 171 55.29 19.11 -33.67
C GLU A 171 55.80 17.96 -34.54
N GLN A 172 55.10 16.82 -34.54
CA GLN A 172 55.39 15.73 -35.48
C GLN A 172 55.21 16.18 -36.94
N ILE A 173 54.12 16.90 -37.25
CA ILE A 173 53.90 17.45 -38.60
C ILE A 173 55.02 18.44 -38.96
N ARG A 174 55.40 19.33 -38.05
CA ARG A 174 56.48 20.30 -38.24
C ARG A 174 57.81 19.60 -38.54
N GLN A 175 58.15 18.53 -37.81
CA GLN A 175 59.35 17.74 -38.05
C GLN A 175 59.33 17.01 -39.40
N LEU A 176 58.17 16.48 -39.80
CA LEU A 176 57.99 15.84 -41.11
C LEU A 176 58.16 16.83 -42.27
N GLN A 177 57.59 18.03 -42.14
CA GLN A 177 57.73 19.10 -43.14
C GLN A 177 59.15 19.67 -43.20
N SER A 178 59.85 19.73 -42.06
CA SER A 178 61.27 20.15 -42.00
C SER A 178 62.21 19.14 -42.69
N ARG A 179 61.82 17.86 -42.75
CA ARG A 179 62.54 16.80 -43.48
C ARG A 179 62.28 16.83 -44.99
N SER A 180 61.20 17.45 -45.46
CA SER A 180 60.71 17.31 -46.85
C SER A 180 61.00 18.50 -47.76
N THR A 181 61.75 19.52 -47.34
CA THR A 181 62.20 20.56 -48.29
C THR A 181 63.35 20.02 -49.15
N PRO A 182 63.18 19.81 -50.47
CA PRO A 182 64.31 19.47 -51.33
C PRO A 182 65.12 20.76 -51.54
N LYS A 183 66.41 20.76 -51.17
CA LYS A 183 67.33 21.83 -51.59
C LYS A 183 67.36 21.84 -53.12
N ARG A 184 66.69 22.83 -53.73
CA ARG A 184 66.90 23.17 -55.15
C ARG A 184 68.39 23.46 -55.33
N LYS A 185 69.07 22.60 -56.09
CA LYS A 185 70.42 22.87 -56.56
C LYS A 185 70.34 23.77 -57.80
N PHE A 186 71.19 24.78 -57.75
CA PHE A 186 71.60 25.84 -58.68
C PHE A 186 71.30 25.70 -60.18
N GLY A 187 71.08 26.86 -60.79
CA GLY A 187 71.54 27.25 -62.13
C GLY A 187 72.00 28.69 -62.06
#